data_AF-A0A7K2W0L7-F1
#
_entry.id   AF-A0A7K2W0L7-F1
#
_cell.length_a   1.000
_cell.length_b   1.000
_cell.length_c   1.000
_cell.angle_alpha   90.00
_cell.angle_beta   90.00
_cell.angle_gamma   90.00
#
_symmetry.space_group_name_H-M   'P 1'
#
loop_
_entity.id
_entity.type
_entity.pdbx_description
1 polymer ?
#
loop_
_entity_poly.entity_id
_entity_poly.type
_entity_poly.pdbx_seq_one_letter_code
_entity_poly.pdbx_strand_id
1 'polypeptide(L)'
;MNEHVLVVGTGRNYPALLRGIRPGVCTTTVCQVEYVRNVREPAGHLRVIAVRGDADDQEWIAMVSAVHAIHPFTRIATFGERDQDRYAAIGEALGLKALSPATVAVVHDKEAMRARLRESGVDSAEYARVTELDELHAFVRDHGLPCVVKPVHSMGSAGVTKVTDESQLATAFERAGGSYMGLVNTGVLVEEFHEGPQFSVEAFSEEGDHQVVGITRK
;
A
#
# COMPACT_ATOMS: atom_id res chain seq x y z
N MET A 1 31.67 5.55 3.12
CA MET A 1 31.08 4.76 2.02
C MET A 1 30.02 5.64 1.40
N ASN A 2 30.00 5.80 0.06
CA ASN A 2 28.96 6.64 -0.57
C ASN A 2 27.61 5.95 -0.40
N GLU A 3 26.62 6.71 0.07
CA GLU A 3 25.27 6.21 0.30
C GLU A 3 24.58 5.93 -1.05
N HIS A 4 24.03 4.73 -1.19
CA HIS A 4 23.36 4.27 -2.41
C HIS A 4 21.95 3.80 -2.06
N VAL A 5 20.95 4.52 -2.55
CA VAL A 5 19.54 4.28 -2.22
C VAL A 5 18.87 3.56 -3.38
N LEU A 6 18.28 2.39 -3.10
CA LEU A 6 17.35 1.74 -3.99
C LEU A 6 15.96 2.37 -3.83
N VAL A 7 15.38 2.86 -4.93
CA VAL A 7 14.00 3.34 -4.96
C VAL A 7 13.15 2.30 -5.68
N VAL A 8 12.12 1.79 -5.02
CA VAL A 8 11.14 0.86 -5.63
C VAL A 8 9.93 1.67 -6.08
N GLY A 9 9.72 1.75 -7.40
CA GLY A 9 8.67 2.54 -8.05
C GLY A 9 9.20 3.77 -8.81
N THR A 10 8.28 4.56 -9.37
CA THR A 10 8.60 5.61 -10.37
C THR A 10 8.31 7.03 -9.91
N GLY A 11 8.43 7.29 -8.60
CA GLY A 11 7.92 8.52 -7.97
C GLY A 11 8.65 9.83 -8.33
N ARG A 12 8.86 10.68 -7.32
CA ARG A 12 9.37 12.06 -7.49
C ARG A 12 10.79 12.09 -8.07
N ASN A 13 11.33 13.30 -8.29
CA ASN A 13 12.73 13.52 -8.63
C ASN A 13 13.66 13.21 -7.41
N TYR A 14 13.69 11.94 -6.99
CA TYR A 14 14.49 11.50 -5.85
C TYR A 14 15.99 11.75 -6.01
N PRO A 15 16.61 11.58 -7.19
CA PRO A 15 18.04 11.85 -7.32
C PRO A 15 18.40 13.28 -6.92
N ALA A 16 17.67 14.28 -7.41
CA ALA A 16 17.95 15.67 -7.09
C ALA A 16 17.61 16.00 -5.63
N LEU A 17 16.46 15.52 -5.14
CA LEU A 17 16.03 15.74 -3.75
C LEU A 17 17.04 15.18 -2.75
N LEU A 18 17.46 13.92 -2.93
CA LEU A 18 18.41 13.27 -2.03
C LEU A 18 19.79 13.90 -2.10
N ARG A 19 20.28 14.24 -3.30
CA ARG A 19 21.57 14.95 -3.45
C ARG A 19 21.56 16.34 -2.84
N GLY A 20 20.41 17.02 -2.84
CA GLY A 20 20.23 18.31 -2.17
C GLY A 20 20.32 18.22 -0.65
N ILE A 21 19.92 17.09 -0.05
CA ILE A 21 19.98 16.86 1.40
C ILE A 21 21.34 16.27 1.80
N ARG A 22 21.86 15.33 1.03
CA ARG A 22 23.13 14.64 1.26
C ARG A 22 23.95 14.60 -0.03
N PRO A 23 24.93 15.51 -0.17
CA PRO A 23 25.84 15.51 -1.31
C PRO A 23 26.53 14.15 -1.48
N GLY A 24 26.58 13.66 -2.72
CA GLY A 24 27.22 12.38 -3.05
C GLY A 24 26.31 11.15 -2.94
N VAL A 25 25.06 11.27 -2.47
CA VAL A 25 24.08 10.17 -2.54
C VAL A 25 23.84 9.77 -3.98
N CYS A 26 23.93 8.46 -4.21
CA CYS A 26 23.58 7.83 -5.47
C CYS A 26 22.23 7.12 -5.36
N THR A 27 21.51 7.01 -6.46
CA THR A 27 20.22 6.31 -6.50
C THR A 27 20.19 5.31 -7.64
N THR A 28 19.57 4.15 -7.40
CA THR A 28 19.07 3.25 -8.45
C THR A 28 17.58 3.15 -8.27
N THR A 29 16.82 3.13 -9.36
CA THR A 29 15.39 2.84 -9.29
C THR A 29 15.07 1.50 -9.94
N VAL A 30 14.11 0.77 -9.37
CA VAL A 30 13.52 -0.44 -9.94
C VAL A 30 12.01 -0.26 -10.06
N CYS A 31 11.45 -0.58 -11.22
CA CYS A 31 10.03 -0.38 -11.47
C CYS A 31 9.49 -1.32 -12.55
N GLN A 32 8.16 -1.33 -12.71
CA GLN A 32 7.53 -2.10 -13.78
C GLN A 32 7.91 -1.49 -15.14
N VAL A 33 8.12 -2.34 -16.16
CA VAL A 33 8.43 -1.91 -17.53
C VAL A 33 7.45 -0.86 -18.04
N GLU A 34 6.16 -1.02 -17.74
CA GLU A 34 5.08 -0.15 -18.17
C GLU A 34 5.16 1.26 -17.55
N TYR A 35 5.87 1.38 -16.43
CA TYR A 35 6.06 2.64 -15.71
C TYR A 35 7.44 3.27 -15.91
N VAL A 36 8.35 2.69 -16.68
CA VAL A 36 9.68 3.29 -16.94
C VAL A 36 9.57 4.73 -17.44
N ARG A 37 8.58 5.01 -18.31
CA ARG A 37 8.30 6.37 -18.81
C ARG A 37 7.88 7.37 -17.73
N ASN A 38 7.45 6.89 -16.57
CA ASN A 38 7.04 7.70 -15.43
C ASN A 38 8.22 8.05 -14.52
N VAL A 39 9.39 7.40 -14.68
CA VAL A 39 10.59 7.71 -13.91
C VAL A 39 11.04 9.14 -14.23
N ARG A 40 11.05 10.00 -13.22
CA ARG A 40 11.50 11.38 -13.35
C ARG A 40 13.02 11.45 -13.25
N GLU A 41 13.64 12.22 -14.15
CA GLU A 41 15.10 12.37 -14.23
C GLU A 41 15.86 11.03 -14.27
N PRO A 42 15.55 10.13 -15.22
CA PRO A 42 16.16 8.80 -15.26
C PRO A 42 17.70 8.85 -15.36
N ALA A 43 18.25 9.87 -16.05
CA ALA A 43 19.68 10.11 -16.15
C ALA A 43 20.33 10.57 -14.82
N GLY A 44 19.51 10.99 -13.85
CA GLY A 44 19.97 11.36 -12.51
C GLY A 44 20.21 10.16 -11.60
N HIS A 45 19.67 8.99 -11.95
CA HIS A 45 19.96 7.72 -11.30
C HIS A 45 21.22 7.10 -11.88
N LEU A 46 21.96 6.33 -11.07
CA LEU A 46 23.04 5.47 -11.59
C LEU A 46 22.49 4.40 -12.52
N ARG A 47 21.31 3.86 -12.19
CA ARG A 47 20.63 2.80 -12.93
C ARG A 47 19.11 2.95 -12.84
N VAL A 48 18.46 2.58 -13.93
CA VAL A 48 17.01 2.33 -14.00
C VAL A 48 16.85 0.86 -14.36
N ILE A 49 16.24 0.09 -13.47
CA ILE A 49 15.94 -1.33 -13.64
C ILE A 49 14.46 -1.43 -13.96
N ALA A 50 14.15 -2.12 -15.05
CA ALA A 50 12.78 -2.38 -15.47
C ALA A 50 12.52 -3.88 -15.39
N VAL A 51 11.48 -4.26 -14.66
CA VAL A 51 11.05 -5.66 -14.50
C VAL A 51 9.61 -5.77 -14.98
N ARG A 52 9.22 -6.90 -15.57
CA ARG A 52 7.85 -7.06 -16.06
C ARG A 52 6.84 -6.94 -14.91
N GLY A 53 5.67 -6.38 -15.20
CA GLY A 53 4.63 -6.19 -14.19
C GLY A 53 4.07 -7.50 -13.62
N ASP A 54 4.11 -8.59 -14.39
CA ASP A 54 3.65 -9.93 -14.04
C ASP A 54 4.76 -10.86 -13.52
N ALA A 55 5.99 -10.36 -13.40
CA ALA A 55 7.07 -11.10 -12.78
C ALA A 55 6.83 -11.28 -11.28
N ASP A 56 7.20 -12.45 -10.77
CA ASP A 56 7.14 -12.75 -9.34
C ASP A 56 8.21 -11.99 -8.55
N ASP A 57 8.09 -11.98 -7.22
CA ASP A 57 9.04 -11.25 -6.36
C ASP A 57 10.48 -11.77 -6.50
N GLN A 58 10.69 -13.05 -6.86
CA GLN A 58 12.03 -13.62 -6.99
C GLN A 58 12.78 -13.02 -8.17
N GLU A 59 12.11 -12.76 -9.30
CA GLU A 59 12.72 -12.08 -10.44
C GLU A 59 13.15 -10.65 -10.07
N TRP A 60 12.30 -9.91 -9.34
CA TRP A 60 12.62 -8.57 -8.86
C TRP A 60 13.83 -8.59 -7.92
N ILE A 61 13.81 -9.49 -6.94
CA ILE A 61 14.89 -9.70 -5.96
C ILE A 61 16.19 -10.06 -6.68
N ALA A 62 16.16 -10.96 -7.66
CA ALA A 62 17.34 -11.37 -8.41
C ALA A 62 17.99 -10.19 -9.16
N MET A 63 17.17 -9.38 -9.83
CA MET A 63 17.64 -8.22 -10.59
C MET A 63 18.33 -7.18 -9.69
N VAL A 64 17.73 -6.85 -8.55
CA VAL A 64 18.33 -5.90 -7.60
C VAL A 64 19.52 -6.52 -6.84
N SER A 65 19.50 -7.82 -6.54
CA SER A 65 20.61 -8.53 -5.89
C SER A 65 21.86 -8.53 -6.75
N ALA A 66 21.72 -8.71 -8.07
CA ALA A 66 22.84 -8.63 -9.00
C ALA A 66 23.50 -7.23 -8.99
N VAL A 67 22.70 -6.16 -8.88
CA VAL A 67 23.24 -4.80 -8.74
C VAL A 67 23.85 -4.60 -7.36
N HIS A 68 23.21 -5.08 -6.29
CA HIS A 68 23.69 -4.98 -4.92
C HIS A 68 25.07 -5.67 -4.75
N ALA A 69 25.31 -6.79 -5.41
CA ALA A 69 26.59 -7.51 -5.36
C ALA A 69 27.78 -6.70 -5.92
N ILE A 70 27.53 -5.79 -6.86
CA ILE A 70 28.57 -4.99 -7.53
C ILE A 70 28.65 -3.58 -6.93
N HIS A 71 27.49 -3.00 -6.61
CA HIS A 71 27.36 -1.68 -6.01
C HIS A 71 26.29 -1.73 -4.90
N PRO A 72 26.67 -2.11 -3.66
CA PRO A 72 25.74 -2.33 -2.57
C PRO A 72 24.82 -1.13 -2.32
N PHE A 73 23.53 -1.43 -2.12
CA PHE A 73 22.56 -0.48 -1.59
C PHE A 73 22.74 -0.37 -0.09
N THR A 74 22.72 0.84 0.43
CA THR A 74 22.78 1.11 1.87
C THR A 74 21.40 1.40 2.46
N ARG A 75 20.43 1.76 1.61
CA ARG A 75 19.03 2.04 1.98
C ARG A 75 18.09 1.65 0.85
N ILE A 76 16.83 1.46 1.21
CA ILE A 76 15.72 1.23 0.29
C ILE A 76 14.56 2.16 0.65
N ALA A 77 13.83 2.65 -0.35
CA ALA A 77 12.65 3.46 -0.15
C ALA A 77 11.57 3.16 -1.21
N THR A 78 10.31 3.31 -0.83
CA THR A 78 9.17 3.38 -1.74
C THR A 78 8.20 4.47 -1.30
N PHE A 79 7.43 4.99 -2.24
CA PHE A 79 6.37 5.97 -2.00
C PHE A 79 5.10 5.63 -2.79
N GLY A 80 5.10 4.52 -3.53
CA GLY A 80 3.94 4.01 -4.24
C GLY A 80 3.27 2.94 -3.39
N GLU A 81 1.97 3.08 -3.13
CA GLU A 81 1.18 2.08 -2.41
C GLU A 81 1.32 0.69 -3.06
N ARG A 82 1.24 0.63 -4.40
CA ARG A 82 1.42 -0.60 -5.20
C ARG A 82 2.80 -1.26 -5.13
N ASP A 83 3.80 -0.51 -4.70
CA ASP A 83 5.20 -0.97 -4.69
C ASP A 83 5.63 -1.44 -3.29
N GLN A 84 4.77 -1.33 -2.28
CA GLN A 84 5.12 -1.66 -0.89
C GLN A 84 5.41 -3.13 -0.66
N ASP A 85 4.66 -4.05 -1.29
CA ASP A 85 4.89 -5.50 -1.17
C ASP A 85 6.29 -5.86 -1.70
N ARG A 86 6.63 -5.40 -2.90
CA ARG A 86 7.95 -5.60 -3.52
C ARG A 86 9.05 -4.93 -2.72
N TYR A 87 8.81 -3.71 -2.23
CA TYR A 87 9.72 -2.99 -1.37
C TYR A 87 10.07 -3.78 -0.11
N ALA A 88 9.06 -4.34 0.57
CA ALA A 88 9.26 -5.14 1.77
C ALA A 88 10.00 -6.45 1.46
N ALA A 89 9.61 -7.16 0.39
CA ALA A 89 10.25 -8.40 -0.04
C ALA A 89 11.74 -8.20 -0.40
N ILE A 90 12.05 -7.15 -1.17
CA ILE A 90 13.43 -6.79 -1.51
C ILE A 90 14.22 -6.37 -0.27
N GLY A 91 13.61 -5.57 0.61
CA GLY A 91 14.23 -5.11 1.85
C GLY A 91 14.66 -6.30 2.72
N GLU A 92 13.76 -7.26 2.93
CA GLU A 92 14.01 -8.49 3.68
C GLU A 92 15.11 -9.34 3.00
N ALA A 93 15.00 -9.60 1.70
CA ALA A 93 15.94 -10.43 0.96
C ALA A 93 17.38 -9.87 0.95
N LEU A 94 17.53 -8.54 0.95
CA LEU A 94 18.83 -7.87 0.96
C LEU A 94 19.32 -7.49 2.37
N GLY A 95 18.56 -7.79 3.43
CA GLY A 95 18.90 -7.37 4.79
C GLY A 95 18.93 -5.85 4.99
N LEU A 96 18.14 -5.11 4.22
CA LEU A 96 18.00 -3.65 4.33
C LEU A 96 16.87 -3.30 5.30
N LYS A 97 17.05 -2.21 6.07
CA LYS A 97 16.00 -1.69 6.94
C LYS A 97 14.81 -1.22 6.09
N ALA A 98 13.69 -1.95 6.19
CA ALA A 98 12.44 -1.71 5.49
C ALA A 98 11.24 -2.10 6.38
N LEU A 99 10.02 -1.78 5.94
CA LEU A 99 8.82 -2.40 6.51
C LEU A 99 8.86 -3.92 6.26
N SER A 100 8.44 -4.71 7.25
CA SER A 100 8.37 -6.17 7.08
C SER A 100 7.24 -6.56 6.12
N PRO A 101 7.40 -7.64 5.34
CA PRO A 101 6.32 -8.15 4.48
C PRO A 101 5.01 -8.40 5.25
N ALA A 102 5.12 -8.92 6.48
CA ALA A 102 3.97 -9.15 7.36
C ALA A 102 3.23 -7.85 7.72
N THR A 103 3.95 -6.74 7.95
CA THR A 103 3.33 -5.44 8.23
C THR A 103 2.60 -4.92 7.00
N VAL A 104 3.22 -4.98 5.82
CA VAL A 104 2.61 -4.52 4.58
C VAL A 104 1.36 -5.33 4.25
N ALA A 105 1.41 -6.66 4.39
CA ALA A 105 0.27 -7.54 4.17
C ALA A 105 -0.94 -7.18 5.06
N VAL A 106 -0.71 -6.90 6.34
CA VAL A 106 -1.78 -6.48 7.26
C VAL A 106 -2.39 -5.14 6.87
N VAL A 107 -1.60 -4.20 6.35
CA VAL A 107 -2.11 -2.87 5.96
C VAL A 107 -2.86 -2.90 4.62
N HIS A 108 -2.46 -3.78 3.70
CA HIS A 108 -3.09 -3.91 2.39
C HIS A 108 -4.39 -4.75 2.42
N ASP A 109 -4.52 -5.66 3.38
CA ASP A 109 -5.75 -6.42 3.61
C ASP A 109 -6.64 -5.70 4.64
N LYS A 110 -7.80 -5.19 4.19
CA LYS A 110 -8.71 -4.44 5.07
C LYS A 110 -9.32 -5.28 6.20
N GLU A 111 -9.50 -6.58 6.00
CA GLU A 111 -9.97 -7.49 7.05
C GLU A 111 -8.89 -7.64 8.13
N ALA A 112 -7.65 -7.95 7.71
CA ALA A 112 -6.52 -8.07 8.63
C ALA A 112 -6.23 -6.75 9.38
N MET A 113 -6.34 -5.62 8.68
CA MET A 113 -6.20 -4.29 9.28
C MET A 113 -7.26 -4.06 10.38
N ARG A 114 -8.53 -4.38 10.12
CA ARG A 114 -9.60 -4.23 11.11
C ARG A 114 -9.41 -5.15 12.31
N ALA A 115 -9.01 -6.39 12.09
CA ALA A 115 -8.67 -7.32 13.16
C ALA A 115 -7.56 -6.73 14.06
N ARG A 116 -6.47 -6.23 13.46
CA ARG A 116 -5.36 -5.62 14.22
C ARG A 116 -5.75 -4.37 15.00
N LEU A 117 -6.58 -3.50 14.41
CA LEU A 117 -7.06 -2.29 15.08
C LEU A 117 -7.97 -2.63 16.27
N ARG A 118 -8.81 -3.67 16.14
CA ARG A 118 -9.65 -4.18 17.23
C ARG A 118 -8.83 -4.81 18.35
N GLU A 119 -7.88 -5.68 18.01
CA GLU A 119 -6.96 -6.32 18.98
C GLU A 119 -6.14 -5.30 19.77
N SER A 120 -5.77 -4.18 19.14
CA SER A 120 -5.02 -3.08 19.79
C SER A 120 -5.91 -2.09 20.55
N GLY A 121 -7.24 -2.21 20.47
CA GLY A 121 -8.18 -1.30 21.12
C GLY A 121 -8.24 0.10 20.49
N VAL A 122 -7.70 0.28 19.28
CA VAL A 122 -7.71 1.56 18.55
C VAL A 122 -9.05 1.83 17.87
N ASP A 123 -9.69 0.78 17.37
CA ASP A 123 -10.96 0.87 16.65
C ASP A 123 -11.84 -0.33 17.04
N SER A 124 -13.12 -0.10 17.29
CA SER A 124 -14.10 -1.14 17.64
C SER A 124 -15.24 -1.24 16.63
N ALA A 125 -15.13 -0.61 15.46
CA ALA A 125 -16.15 -0.67 14.42
C ALA A 125 -16.54 -2.11 14.10
N GLU A 126 -17.84 -2.35 13.95
CA GLU A 126 -18.30 -3.65 13.50
C GLU A 126 -18.04 -3.83 12.00
N TYR A 127 -17.56 -5.02 11.65
CA TYR A 127 -17.25 -5.39 10.28
C TYR A 127 -17.45 -6.89 10.08
N ALA A 128 -17.72 -7.26 8.83
CA ALA A 128 -17.77 -8.65 8.40
C ALA A 128 -17.20 -8.79 6.99
N ARG A 129 -16.45 -9.86 6.77
CA ARG A 129 -16.18 -10.34 5.41
C ARG A 129 -17.37 -11.16 4.95
N VAL A 130 -17.87 -10.84 3.77
CA VAL A 130 -19.03 -11.47 3.16
C VAL A 130 -18.65 -12.00 1.77
N THR A 131 -19.16 -13.17 1.47
CA THR A 131 -18.97 -13.92 0.21
C THR A 131 -20.26 -14.04 -0.58
N GLU A 132 -21.41 -13.82 0.07
CA GLU A 132 -22.73 -13.86 -0.54
C GLU A 132 -23.56 -12.63 -0.16
N LEU A 133 -24.51 -12.24 -1.02
CA LEU A 133 -25.37 -11.09 -0.79
C LEU A 133 -26.24 -11.25 0.48
N ASP A 134 -26.67 -12.47 0.79
CA ASP A 134 -27.46 -12.76 1.99
C ASP A 134 -26.69 -12.47 3.29
N GLU A 135 -25.37 -12.67 3.29
CA GLU A 135 -24.51 -12.35 4.44
C GLU A 135 -24.40 -10.83 4.63
N LEU A 136 -24.40 -10.06 3.52
CA LEU A 136 -24.47 -8.60 3.57
C LEU A 136 -25.81 -8.11 4.13
N HIS A 137 -26.93 -8.71 3.72
CA HIS A 137 -28.24 -8.44 4.31
C HIS A 137 -28.27 -8.78 5.82
N ALA A 138 -27.64 -9.88 6.22
CA ALA A 138 -27.54 -10.27 7.62
C ALA A 138 -26.78 -9.23 8.45
N PHE A 139 -25.63 -8.75 7.96
CA PHE A 139 -24.88 -7.67 8.62
C PHE A 139 -25.74 -6.41 8.80
N VAL A 140 -26.46 -5.98 7.76
CA VAL A 140 -27.33 -4.79 7.83
C VAL A 140 -28.48 -4.97 8.82
N ARG A 141 -29.06 -6.17 8.92
CA ARG A 141 -30.10 -6.45 9.91
C ARG A 141 -29.57 -6.38 11.34
N ASP A 142 -28.33 -6.81 11.56
CA ASP A 142 -27.75 -6.91 12.90
C ASP A 142 -27.12 -5.59 13.36
N HIS A 143 -26.57 -4.78 12.44
CA HIS A 143 -25.81 -3.55 12.74
C HIS A 143 -26.44 -2.25 12.18
N GLY A 144 -27.40 -2.36 11.27
CA GLY A 144 -28.12 -1.23 10.70
C GLY A 144 -27.42 -0.52 9.53
N LEU A 145 -27.99 0.62 9.16
CA LEU A 145 -27.51 1.55 8.12
C LEU A 145 -27.26 2.95 8.72
N PRO A 146 -26.39 3.77 8.11
CA PRO A 146 -25.59 3.46 6.93
C PRO A 146 -24.40 2.53 7.21
N CYS A 147 -23.95 1.82 6.18
CA CYS A 147 -22.74 0.98 6.22
C CYS A 147 -21.83 1.27 5.01
N VAL A 148 -20.61 0.77 5.03
CA VAL A 148 -19.66 0.84 3.91
C VAL A 148 -19.39 -0.57 3.39
N VAL A 149 -19.63 -0.78 2.09
CA VAL A 149 -19.32 -2.03 1.38
C VAL A 149 -18.13 -1.78 0.45
N LYS A 150 -17.08 -2.61 0.54
CA LYS A 150 -15.81 -2.40 -0.17
C LYS A 150 -15.06 -3.70 -0.46
N PRO A 151 -14.18 -3.76 -1.47
CA PRO A 151 -13.28 -4.88 -1.67
C PRO A 151 -12.30 -4.99 -0.49
N VAL A 152 -11.97 -6.22 -0.08
CA VAL A 152 -10.91 -6.48 0.90
C VAL A 152 -9.59 -5.87 0.40
N HIS A 153 -9.24 -6.14 -0.86
CA HIS A 153 -8.06 -5.60 -1.53
C HIS A 153 -8.45 -4.57 -2.59
N SER A 154 -8.11 -3.30 -2.36
CA SER A 154 -8.24 -2.22 -3.34
C SER A 154 -7.49 -0.99 -2.86
N MET A 155 -7.17 -0.08 -3.78
CA MET A 155 -6.50 1.18 -3.52
C MET A 155 -7.34 2.35 -4.04
N GLY A 156 -7.08 3.57 -3.54
CA GLY A 156 -7.70 4.79 -4.05
C GLY A 156 -9.24 4.82 -3.97
N SER A 157 -9.82 4.15 -2.97
CA SER A 157 -11.28 4.00 -2.79
C SER A 157 -12.01 3.29 -3.93
N ALA A 158 -11.29 2.54 -4.78
CA ALA A 158 -11.90 1.74 -5.83
C ALA A 158 -12.80 0.64 -5.23
N GLY A 159 -14.03 0.53 -5.76
CA GLY A 159 -15.04 -0.43 -5.31
C GLY A 159 -15.77 -0.06 -4.02
N VAL A 160 -15.44 1.06 -3.37
CA VAL A 160 -16.04 1.46 -2.09
C VAL A 160 -17.40 2.14 -2.32
N THR A 161 -18.41 1.74 -1.54
CA THR A 161 -19.77 2.29 -1.58
C THR A 161 -20.31 2.52 -0.17
N LYS A 162 -20.78 3.75 0.12
CA LYS A 162 -21.63 4.01 1.29
C LYS A 162 -23.05 3.57 0.93
N VAL A 163 -23.61 2.67 1.72
CA VAL A 163 -24.98 2.20 1.58
C VAL A 163 -25.84 2.87 2.64
N THR A 164 -26.92 3.52 2.21
CA THR A 164 -27.87 4.23 3.09
C THR A 164 -29.28 3.65 3.00
N ASP A 165 -29.52 2.73 2.06
CA ASP A 165 -30.80 2.06 1.83
C ASP A 165 -30.56 0.61 1.39
N GLU A 166 -31.36 -0.33 1.87
CA GLU A 166 -31.20 -1.76 1.56
C GLU A 166 -31.30 -2.07 0.05
N SER A 167 -32.04 -1.27 -0.73
CA SER A 167 -32.13 -1.42 -2.19
C SER A 167 -30.78 -1.25 -2.90
N GLN A 168 -29.78 -0.67 -2.24
CA GLN A 168 -28.43 -0.47 -2.78
C GLN A 168 -27.51 -1.66 -2.56
N LEU A 169 -27.87 -2.64 -1.72
CA LEU A 169 -26.97 -3.71 -1.27
C LEU A 169 -26.49 -4.59 -2.41
N ALA A 170 -27.37 -5.01 -3.32
CA ALA A 170 -26.99 -5.83 -4.47
C ALA A 170 -25.94 -5.13 -5.36
N THR A 171 -26.21 -3.88 -5.74
CA THR A 171 -25.28 -3.07 -6.55
C THR A 171 -23.96 -2.82 -5.83
N ALA A 172 -24.01 -2.55 -4.52
CA ALA A 172 -22.81 -2.32 -3.72
C ALA A 172 -21.95 -3.58 -3.58
N PHE A 173 -22.58 -4.74 -3.42
CA PHE A 173 -21.94 -6.04 -3.35
C PHE A 173 -21.28 -6.41 -4.68
N GLU A 174 -22.00 -6.29 -5.81
CA GLU A 174 -21.43 -6.52 -7.15
C GLU A 174 -20.23 -5.62 -7.43
N ARG A 175 -20.34 -4.33 -7.08
CA ARG A 175 -19.25 -3.37 -7.23
C ARG A 175 -18.06 -3.75 -6.35
N ALA A 176 -18.27 -4.06 -5.09
CA ALA A 176 -17.20 -4.49 -4.20
C ALA A 176 -16.58 -5.84 -4.60
N GLY A 177 -17.31 -6.67 -5.33
CA GLY A 177 -16.84 -7.93 -5.92
C GLY A 177 -15.84 -7.75 -7.06
N GLY A 178 -15.77 -6.57 -7.68
CA GLY A 178 -14.89 -6.29 -8.81
C GLY A 178 -13.40 -6.29 -8.48
N SER A 179 -12.55 -6.56 -9.48
CA SER A 179 -11.10 -6.41 -9.39
C SER A 179 -10.67 -5.01 -9.86
N TYR A 180 -9.78 -4.37 -9.11
CA TYR A 180 -9.41 -2.97 -9.33
C TYR A 180 -7.89 -2.79 -9.40
N MET A 181 -7.41 -1.99 -10.35
CA MET A 181 -5.99 -1.63 -10.47
C MET A 181 -5.04 -2.84 -10.60
N GLY A 182 -5.52 -3.95 -11.17
CA GLY A 182 -4.76 -5.20 -11.29
C GLY A 182 -4.69 -6.03 -10.01
N LEU A 183 -5.33 -5.58 -8.92
CA LEU A 183 -5.48 -6.34 -7.69
C LEU A 183 -6.65 -7.31 -7.83
N VAL A 184 -6.37 -8.59 -7.62
CA VAL A 184 -7.40 -9.62 -7.54
C VAL A 184 -8.20 -9.38 -6.27
N ASN A 185 -9.51 -9.24 -6.41
CA ASN A 185 -10.37 -9.16 -5.25
C ASN A 185 -10.48 -10.53 -4.57
N THR A 186 -10.24 -10.56 -3.25
CA THR A 186 -10.31 -11.78 -2.44
C THR A 186 -11.59 -11.87 -1.61
N GLY A 187 -12.44 -10.84 -1.63
CA GLY A 187 -13.70 -10.84 -0.91
C GLY A 187 -14.30 -9.44 -0.76
N VAL A 188 -15.53 -9.39 -0.25
CA VAL A 188 -16.22 -8.15 0.09
C VAL A 188 -16.16 -7.97 1.60
N LEU A 189 -15.86 -6.75 2.03
CA LEU A 189 -15.91 -6.33 3.43
C LEU A 189 -17.05 -5.33 3.59
N VAL A 190 -17.90 -5.54 4.59
CA VAL A 190 -18.87 -4.56 5.06
C VAL A 190 -18.46 -4.09 6.45
N GLU A 191 -18.63 -2.81 6.74
CA GLU A 191 -18.37 -2.21 8.05
C GLU A 191 -19.35 -1.09 8.37
N GLU A 192 -19.49 -0.77 9.65
CA GLU A 192 -20.25 0.39 10.13
C GLU A 192 -19.76 1.69 9.48
N PHE A 193 -20.70 2.58 9.13
CA PHE A 193 -20.34 3.92 8.69
C PHE A 193 -20.22 4.86 9.89
N HIS A 194 -19.02 5.40 10.13
CA HIS A 194 -18.85 6.44 11.12
C HIS A 194 -19.33 7.80 10.60
N GLU A 195 -20.30 8.40 11.29
CA GLU A 195 -20.73 9.76 11.03
C GLU A 195 -19.86 10.77 11.80
N GLY A 196 -19.33 11.77 11.09
CA GLY A 196 -18.55 12.82 11.72
C GLY A 196 -17.51 13.45 10.79
N PRO A 197 -16.68 14.36 11.33
CA PRO A 197 -15.56 14.92 10.60
C PRO A 197 -14.51 13.85 10.29
N GLN A 198 -14.03 13.83 9.06
CA GLN A 198 -12.92 12.97 8.65
C GLN A 198 -11.60 13.74 8.74
N PHE A 199 -10.56 13.08 9.26
CA PHE A 199 -9.21 13.62 9.32
C PHE A 199 -8.21 12.66 8.69
N SER A 200 -7.13 13.21 8.16
CA SER A 200 -5.91 12.49 7.79
C SER A 200 -4.80 12.93 8.73
N VAL A 201 -4.05 11.97 9.25
CA VAL A 201 -2.93 12.19 10.16
C VAL A 201 -1.68 11.67 9.48
N GLU A 202 -0.75 12.57 9.18
CA GLU A 202 0.54 12.22 8.61
C GLU A 202 1.57 12.10 9.74
N ALA A 203 2.26 10.96 9.82
CA ALA A 203 3.25 10.69 10.86
C ALA A 203 4.51 10.04 10.30
N PHE A 204 5.65 10.31 10.94
CA PHE A 204 6.90 9.54 10.76
C PHE A 204 7.09 8.61 11.95
N SER A 205 7.56 7.40 11.68
CA SER A 205 7.85 6.39 12.70
C SER A 205 9.28 5.90 12.56
N GLU A 206 10.08 5.98 13.61
CA GLU A 206 11.46 5.49 13.63
C GLU A 206 11.79 4.90 15.00
N GLU A 207 12.27 3.65 15.03
CA GLU A 207 12.69 2.95 16.27
C GLU A 207 11.64 2.98 17.40
N GLY A 208 10.35 2.90 17.03
CA GLY A 208 9.23 2.93 17.96
C GLY A 208 8.80 4.34 18.42
N ASP A 209 9.50 5.39 17.99
CA ASP A 209 9.04 6.76 18.17
C ASP A 209 8.14 7.19 17.00
N HIS A 210 7.01 7.81 17.31
CA HIS A 210 5.96 8.17 16.36
C HIS A 210 5.68 9.67 16.43
N GLN A 211 6.11 10.41 15.42
CA GLN A 211 5.93 11.86 15.33
C GLN A 211 4.82 12.22 14.33
N VAL A 212 3.73 12.80 14.83
CA VAL A 212 2.71 13.44 13.98
C VAL A 212 3.27 14.73 13.39
N VAL A 213 3.24 14.85 12.06
CA VAL A 213 3.73 16.02 11.32
C VAL A 213 2.64 16.83 10.64
N GLY A 214 1.45 16.25 10.48
CA GLY A 214 0.31 16.91 9.85
C GLY A 214 -1.02 16.32 10.30
N ILE A 215 -2.01 17.19 10.44
CA ILE A 215 -3.42 16.80 10.61
C ILE A 215 -4.23 17.62 9.62
N THR A 216 -4.89 16.95 8.68
CA THR A 216 -5.71 17.58 7.64
C THR A 216 -7.15 17.15 7.81
N ARG A 217 -8.07 18.11 7.99
CA ARG A 217 -9.50 17.86 7.89
C ARG A 217 -9.87 17.64 6.41
N LYS A 218 -10.54 16.53 6.11
CA LYS A 218 -11.03 16.19 4.77
C LYS A 218 -12.36 16.85 4.46
#